data_AF-A0AAV3XUT4-F1
#
_entry.id   AF-A0AAV3XUT4-F1
#
_cell.length_a   1.000
_cell.length_b   1.000
_cell.length_c   1.000
_cell.angle_alpha   90.00
_cell.angle_beta   90.00
_cell.angle_gamma   90.00
#
_symmetry.space_group_name_H-M   'P 1'
#
loop_
_entity.id
_entity.type
_entity.pdbx_description
1 polymer ?
#
loop_
_entity_poly.entity_id
_entity_poly.type
_entity_poly.pdbx_seq_one_letter_code
_entity_poly.pdbx_strand_id
1 'polypeptide(L)'
;MSRETFNTILDYIMGFPDTAPLPDSSARIPYFMMEDVAYPLKPYLITTFCGALTQQQIYNKCHSKARICIECAFGVLAARWRELKTGIATGFETTENIVLAVLVLDLQCITKRH
;
A
#
# COMPACT_ATOMS: atom_id res chain seq x y z
N MET A 1 -1.56 2.18 18.25
CA MET A 1 -0.75 3.14 17.48
C MET A 1 -1.30 4.53 17.77
N SER A 2 -0.51 5.46 18.31
CA SER A 2 -1.02 6.81 18.63
C SER A 2 -1.20 7.62 17.34
N ARG A 3 -2.13 8.60 17.35
CA ARG A 3 -2.41 9.48 16.20
C ARG A 3 -1.15 10.23 15.72
N GLU A 4 -0.25 10.54 16.63
CA GLU A 4 1.00 11.24 16.33
C GLU A 4 1.97 10.35 15.55
N THR A 5 2.15 9.09 15.96
CA THR A 5 3.01 8.15 15.22
C THR A 5 2.51 7.92 13.79
N PHE A 6 1.19 7.84 13.60
CA PHE A 6 0.60 7.69 12.27
C PHE A 6 0.84 8.92 11.38
N ASN A 7 0.71 10.13 11.92
CA ASN A 7 0.97 11.35 11.16
C ASN A 7 2.46 11.53 10.85
N THR A 8 3.38 11.18 11.77
CA THR A 8 4.82 11.20 11.50
C THR A 8 5.20 10.18 10.42
N ILE A 9 4.59 8.99 10.44
CA ILE A 9 4.76 7.98 9.38
C ILE A 9 4.21 8.51 8.06
N LEU A 10 3.04 9.17 8.06
CA LEU A 10 2.49 9.78 6.86
C LEU A 10 3.40 10.88 6.30
N ASP A 11 3.92 11.80 7.12
CA ASP A 11 4.82 12.85 6.63
C ASP A 11 6.14 12.28 6.11
N TYR A 12 6.64 11.19 6.69
CA TYR A 12 7.82 10.45 6.22
C TYR A 12 7.57 9.69 4.91
N ILE A 13 6.38 9.10 4.73
CA ILE A 13 6.02 8.29 3.55
C ILE A 13 5.47 9.14 2.39
N MET A 14 4.79 10.26 2.68
CA MET A 14 4.05 11.07 1.69
C MET A 14 4.94 12.02 0.87
N GLY A 15 6.20 11.68 0.65
CA GLY A 15 7.00 12.22 -0.47
C GLY A 15 6.44 11.77 -1.82
N PHE A 16 5.13 11.89 -2.02
CA PHE A 16 4.44 11.50 -3.23
C PHE A 16 5.01 12.33 -4.39
N PRO A 17 5.25 11.69 -5.55
CA PRO A 17 5.60 12.44 -6.74
C PRO A 17 4.47 13.40 -7.11
N ASP A 18 4.82 14.43 -7.87
CA ASP A 18 3.84 15.35 -8.45
C ASP A 18 2.75 14.59 -9.22
N THR A 19 1.57 15.19 -9.29
CA THR A 19 0.39 14.61 -9.95
C THR A 19 0.72 14.05 -11.33
N ALA A 20 0.33 12.81 -11.60
CA ALA A 20 0.56 12.15 -12.88
C ALA A 20 -0.70 12.21 -13.76
N PRO A 21 -0.56 12.28 -15.10
CA PRO A 21 -1.69 12.16 -16.00
C PRO A 21 -2.27 10.75 -15.94
N LEU A 22 -3.60 10.64 -15.98
CA LEU A 22 -4.25 9.35 -16.16
C LEU A 22 -3.99 8.79 -17.57
N PRO A 23 -3.97 7.45 -17.74
CA PRO A 23 -4.09 6.85 -19.06
C PRO A 23 -5.35 7.39 -19.75
N ASP A 24 -5.19 7.89 -20.97
CA ASP A 24 -6.27 8.39 -21.82
C ASP A 24 -6.99 9.68 -21.33
N SER A 25 -6.39 10.45 -20.41
CA SER A 25 -6.94 11.74 -19.97
C SER A 25 -5.86 12.79 -19.69
N SER A 26 -6.16 14.06 -20.00
CA SER A 26 -5.31 15.20 -19.64
C SER A 26 -5.44 15.60 -18.17
N ALA A 27 -6.37 14.98 -17.43
CA ALA A 27 -6.52 15.20 -16.00
C ALA A 27 -5.32 14.66 -15.24
N ARG A 28 -4.65 15.54 -14.49
CA ARG A 28 -3.60 15.19 -13.55
C ARG A 28 -4.22 14.85 -12.22
N ILE A 29 -3.86 13.69 -11.68
CA ILE A 29 -4.41 13.20 -10.44
C ILE A 29 -3.24 12.92 -9.46
N PRO A 30 -3.36 13.35 -8.19
CA PRO A 30 -2.36 13.03 -7.19
C PRO A 30 -2.34 11.53 -6.86
N TYR A 31 -1.25 11.08 -6.26
CA TYR A 31 -1.16 9.74 -5.71
C TYR A 31 -1.99 9.65 -4.42
N PHE A 32 -2.65 8.51 -4.22
CA PHE A 32 -3.45 8.24 -3.03
C PHE A 32 -3.07 6.89 -2.43
N MET A 33 -3.16 6.79 -1.10
CA MET A 33 -3.14 5.53 -0.38
C MET A 33 -4.53 4.90 -0.41
N MET A 34 -4.60 3.59 -0.62
CA MET A 34 -5.85 2.83 -0.47
C MET A 34 -6.00 2.37 0.97
N GLU A 35 -7.14 2.67 1.58
CA GLU A 35 -7.41 2.33 2.97
C GLU A 35 -8.78 1.70 3.19
N ASP A 36 -8.95 1.19 4.40
CA ASP A 36 -10.21 0.67 4.88
C ASP A 36 -11.26 1.77 5.13
N VAL A 37 -12.53 1.39 5.07
CA VAL A 37 -13.67 2.28 5.33
C VAL A 37 -13.69 2.79 6.78
N ALA A 38 -13.00 2.10 7.68
CA ALA A 38 -12.80 2.53 9.06
C ALA A 38 -11.92 3.80 9.18
N TYR A 39 -11.18 4.17 8.14
CA TYR A 39 -10.38 5.38 8.12
C TYR A 39 -11.15 6.57 7.53
N PRO A 40 -10.96 7.79 8.09
CA PRO A 40 -11.58 8.98 7.54
C PRO A 40 -11.03 9.28 6.15
N LEU A 41 -11.91 9.63 5.21
CA LEU A 41 -11.50 10.09 3.88
C LEU A 41 -10.62 11.34 4.02
N LYS A 42 -9.44 11.31 3.39
CA LYS A 42 -8.49 12.44 3.39
C LYS A 42 -8.03 12.71 1.96
N PRO A 43 -7.46 13.90 1.67
CA PRO A 43 -7.01 14.24 0.32
C PRO A 43 -5.97 13.27 -0.28
N TYR A 44 -5.26 12.52 0.56
CA TYR A 44 -4.27 11.50 0.19
C TYR A 44 -4.75 10.07 0.43
N LEU A 45 -6.00 9.89 0.86
CA LEU A 45 -6.54 8.62 1.32
C LEU A 45 -7.85 8.31 0.62
N ILE A 46 -7.88 7.20 -0.10
CA ILE A 46 -9.06 6.73 -0.81
C ILE A 46 -9.59 5.48 -0.13
N THR A 47 -10.89 5.48 0.18
CA THR A 47 -11.59 4.37 0.84
C THR A 47 -12.74 3.84 -0.01
N THR A 48 -13.39 2.76 0.42
CA THR A 48 -14.60 2.24 -0.24
C THR A 48 -15.84 3.07 0.12
N PHE A 49 -16.81 3.10 -0.79
CA PHE A 49 -18.09 3.78 -0.53
C PHE A 49 -19.03 2.88 0.29
N CYS A 50 -19.54 3.38 1.42
CA CYS A 50 -20.67 2.78 2.13
C CYS A 50 -21.98 3.05 1.38
N GLY A 51 -22.90 2.08 1.35
CA GLY A 51 -24.21 2.27 0.69
C GLY A 51 -24.11 2.47 -0.83
N ALA A 52 -23.13 1.83 -1.46
CA ALA A 52 -22.76 2.08 -2.85
C ALA A 52 -23.88 1.82 -3.86
N LEU A 53 -24.15 2.82 -4.72
CA LEU A 53 -24.99 2.70 -5.93
C LEU A 53 -24.18 2.10 -7.10
N THR A 54 -24.82 1.87 -8.25
CA THR A 54 -24.29 1.08 -9.39
C THR A 54 -22.84 1.42 -9.79
N GLN A 55 -22.48 2.69 -9.98
CA GLN A 55 -21.10 3.07 -10.33
C GLN A 55 -20.12 2.93 -9.16
N GLN A 56 -20.56 3.22 -7.94
CA GLN A 56 -19.75 3.05 -6.73
C GLN A 56 -19.48 1.58 -6.44
N GLN A 57 -20.37 0.66 -6.82
CA GLN A 57 -20.16 -0.78 -6.73
C GLN A 57 -19.04 -1.25 -7.66
N ILE A 58 -18.99 -0.71 -8.89
CA ILE A 58 -17.89 -0.98 -9.84
C ILE A 58 -16.57 -0.51 -9.24
N TYR A 59 -16.54 0.71 -8.72
CA TYR A 59 -15.36 1.24 -8.04
C TYR A 59 -14.96 0.37 -6.83
N ASN A 60 -15.89 0.03 -5.93
CA ASN A 60 -15.61 -0.80 -4.76
C ASN A 60 -15.05 -2.17 -5.17
N LYS A 61 -15.58 -2.77 -6.24
CA LYS A 61 -15.05 -4.02 -6.79
C LYS A 61 -13.60 -3.89 -7.28
N CYS A 62 -13.28 -2.80 -7.98
CA CYS A 62 -11.89 -2.51 -8.39
C CYS A 62 -10.98 -2.26 -7.18
N HIS A 63 -11.45 -1.49 -6.20
CA HIS A 63 -10.74 -1.22 -4.96
C HIS A 63 -10.43 -2.52 -4.19
N SER A 64 -11.43 -3.39 -4.00
CA SER A 64 -11.23 -4.69 -3.36
C SER A 64 -10.27 -5.58 -4.12
N LYS A 65 -10.31 -5.60 -5.46
CA LYS A 65 -9.35 -6.38 -6.27
C LYS A 65 -7.92 -5.89 -6.10
N ALA A 66 -7.70 -4.57 -6.07
CA ALA A 66 -6.38 -4.00 -5.84
C ALA A 66 -5.86 -4.41 -4.46
N ARG A 67 -6.70 -4.32 -3.42
CA ARG A 67 -6.35 -4.78 -2.06
C ARG A 67 -6.02 -6.27 -2.01
N ILE A 68 -6.84 -7.13 -2.63
CA ILE A 68 -6.56 -8.57 -2.69
C ILE A 68 -5.18 -8.83 -3.32
N CYS A 69 -4.84 -8.13 -4.40
CA CYS A 69 -3.52 -8.27 -5.04
C CYS A 69 -2.37 -7.91 -4.08
N ILE A 70 -2.51 -6.78 -3.36
CA ILE A 70 -1.55 -6.32 -2.36
C ILE A 70 -1.44 -7.31 -1.19
N GLU A 71 -2.56 -7.74 -0.63
CA GLU A 71 -2.62 -8.68 0.50
C GLU A 71 -2.05 -10.06 0.11
N CYS A 72 -2.33 -10.54 -1.10
CA CYS A 72 -1.72 -11.77 -1.63
C CYS A 72 -0.21 -11.62 -1.79
N ALA A 73 0.29 -10.49 -2.29
CA ALA A 73 1.73 -10.24 -2.42
C ALA A 73 2.42 -10.25 -1.06
N PHE A 74 1.86 -9.55 -0.06
CA PHE A 74 2.38 -9.59 1.31
C PHE A 74 2.26 -10.98 1.95
N GLY A 75 1.20 -11.72 1.65
CA GLY A 75 1.04 -13.11 2.10
C GLY A 75 2.14 -14.02 1.56
N VAL A 76 2.50 -13.89 0.27
CA VAL A 76 3.63 -14.62 -0.33
C VAL A 76 4.95 -14.19 0.29
N LEU A 77 5.14 -12.88 0.48
CA LEU A 77 6.36 -12.32 1.09
C LEU A 77 6.55 -12.86 2.51
N ALA A 78 5.53 -12.77 3.37
CA ALA A 78 5.56 -13.31 4.72
C ALA A 78 5.69 -14.85 4.73
N ALA A 79 5.09 -15.54 3.76
CA ALA A 79 5.23 -17.00 3.63
C ALA A 79 6.68 -17.41 3.40
N ARG A 80 7.40 -16.69 2.52
CA ARG A 80 8.80 -16.94 2.16
C ARG A 80 9.78 -16.51 3.25
N TRP A 81 9.56 -15.34 3.85
CA TRP A 81 10.50 -14.71 4.77
C TRP A 81 9.98 -14.79 6.20
N ARG A 82 10.49 -15.77 6.97
CA ARG A 82 10.06 -16.02 8.34
C ARG A 82 10.25 -14.80 9.26
N GLU A 83 11.29 -14.01 9.02
CA GLU A 83 11.59 -12.79 9.79
C GLU A 83 10.48 -11.74 9.71
N LEU A 84 9.64 -11.75 8.67
CA LEU A 84 8.49 -10.84 8.56
C LEU A 84 7.25 -11.33 9.33
N LYS A 85 7.22 -12.60 9.76
CA LYS A 85 6.11 -13.16 10.55
C LYS A 85 6.27 -12.91 12.05
N THR A 86 7.48 -12.64 12.49
CA THR A 86 7.82 -12.32 13.89
C THR A 86 8.19 -10.85 13.98
N GLY A 87 8.01 -10.23 15.14
CA GLY A 87 8.49 -8.87 15.35
C GLY A 87 10.01 -8.81 15.13
N ILE A 88 10.46 -7.94 14.22
CA ILE A 88 11.88 -7.71 13.99
C ILE A 88 12.40 -6.90 15.17
N ALA A 89 13.12 -7.58 16.08
CA ALA A 89 13.66 -6.97 17.30
C ALA A 89 14.95 -6.17 17.02
N THR A 90 14.91 -5.26 16.05
CA THR A 90 16.03 -4.39 15.67
C THR A 90 15.64 -2.91 15.70
N GLY A 91 16.64 -2.02 15.65
CA GLY A 91 16.40 -0.59 15.50
C GLY A 91 15.69 -0.26 14.18
N PHE A 92 15.00 0.88 14.14
CA PHE A 92 14.16 1.30 13.00
C PHE A 92 14.90 1.25 11.66
N GLU A 93 16.09 1.83 11.59
CA GLU A 93 16.93 1.87 10.38
C GLU A 93 17.33 0.45 9.91
N THR A 94 17.64 -0.45 10.83
CA THR A 94 17.98 -1.83 10.50
C THR A 94 16.76 -2.58 9.99
N THR A 95 15.60 -2.38 10.63
CA THR A 95 14.32 -2.95 10.19
C THR A 95 13.95 -2.48 8.80
N GLU A 96 14.10 -1.20 8.49
CA GLU A 96 13.85 -0.63 7.16
C GLU A 96 14.75 -1.28 6.10
N ASN A 97 16.05 -1.39 6.37
CA ASN A 97 16.99 -2.06 5.48
C ASN A 97 16.66 -3.54 5.27
N ILE A 98 16.24 -4.25 6.32
CA ILE A 98 15.79 -5.66 6.22
C ILE A 98 14.57 -5.76 5.30
N VAL A 99 13.56 -4.90 5.50
CA VAL A 99 12.35 -4.90 4.67
C VAL A 99 12.68 -4.60 3.21
N LEU A 100 13.51 -3.59 2.94
CA LEU A 100 13.95 -3.26 1.58
C LEU A 100 14.73 -4.40 0.93
N ALA A 101 15.65 -5.02 1.66
CA ALA A 101 16.41 -6.17 1.17
C ALA A 101 15.49 -7.35 0.82
N VAL A 102 14.52 -7.66 1.69
CA VAL A 102 13.54 -8.72 1.47
C VAL A 102 12.69 -8.43 0.24
N LEU A 103 12.23 -7.19 0.04
CA LEU A 103 11.46 -6.80 -1.15
C LEU A 103 12.26 -6.98 -2.44
N VAL A 104 13.51 -6.51 -2.48
CA VAL A 104 14.38 -6.64 -3.66
C VAL A 104 14.66 -8.10 -3.97
N LEU A 105 14.97 -8.91 -2.96
CA LEU A 105 15.21 -10.34 -3.12
C LEU A 105 13.96 -11.07 -3.63
N ASP A 106 12.79 -10.73 -3.10
CA ASP A 106 11.52 -11.32 -3.53
C ASP A 106 11.19 -10.96 -4.99
N LEU A 107 11.39 -9.71 -5.40
CA LEU A 107 11.26 -9.28 -6.79
C LEU A 107 12.20 -10.07 -7.70
N GLN A 108 13.47 -10.22 -7.32
CA GLN A 108 14.43 -11.00 -8.10
C GLN A 108 14.01 -12.47 -8.23
N CYS A 109 13.50 -13.09 -7.15
CA CYS A 109 12.99 -14.45 -7.17
C CYS A 109 11.75 -14.62 -8.05
N ILE A 110 10.87 -13.61 -8.12
CA ILE A 110 9.69 -13.62 -8.99
C ILE A 110 10.10 -13.42 -10.46
N THR A 111 10.97 -12.46 -10.75
CA THR A 111 11.39 -12.13 -12.12
C THR A 111 12.31 -13.18 -12.75
N LYS A 112 13.17 -13.84 -11.96
CA LYS A 112 14.11 -14.87 -12.46
C LYS A 112 13.52 -16.28 -12.48
N ARG A 113 12.23 -16.46 -12.17
CA ARG A 113 11.50 -17.74 -12.24
C ARG A 113 11.12 -18.10 -13.69
N HIS A 114 12.03 -17.90 -14.63
CA HIS A 114 11.95 -18.35 -16.03
C HIS A 114 12.85 -19.56 -16.24
#